data_AF-A0A379LSD1-F1
#
_entry.id   AF-A0A379LSD1-F1
#
_cell.length_a   1.000
_cell.length_b   1.000
_cell.length_c   1.000
_cell.angle_alpha   90.00
_cell.angle_beta   90.00
_cell.angle_gamma   90.00
#
_symmetry.space_group_name_H-M   'P 1'
#
loop_
_entity.id
_entity.type
_entity.pdbx_description
1 polymer ?
#
loop_
_entity_poly.entity_id
_entity_poly.type
_entity_poly.pdbx_seq_one_letter_code
_entity_poly.pdbx_strand_id
1 'polypeptide(L)'
;MRLRWRITPPAEAFVQQLPLTMTMEELNGNEKFADLPAALNSDPHKPGTIQQGDVMLYGNKTLVLFYETFQSSYSYTPIGKVLSTDSLKKRVGEGGIDVRFSRP
;
A
#
# COMPACT_ATOMS: atom_id res chain seq x y z
N MET A 1 12.60 -3.09 4.39
CA MET A 1 12.49 -1.71 3.86
C MET A 1 11.91 -0.82 4.93
N ARG A 2 12.19 0.50 4.93
CA ARG A 2 11.54 1.43 5.86
C ARG A 2 10.30 2.05 5.21
N LEU A 3 9.20 2.08 5.96
CA LEU A 3 7.99 2.78 5.61
C LEU A 3 7.81 4.02 6.48
N ARG A 4 7.16 5.03 5.93
CA ARG A 4 6.61 6.17 6.65
C ARG A 4 5.08 6.09 6.57
N TRP A 5 4.43 5.98 7.71
CA TRP A 5 2.97 6.05 7.81
C TRP A 5 2.50 7.50 7.70
N ARG A 6 1.30 7.71 7.15
CA ARG A 6 0.62 9.01 7.24
C ARG A 6 0.16 9.23 8.68
N ILE A 7 0.07 10.50 9.08
CA ILE A 7 -0.54 10.90 10.36
C ILE A 7 -2.00 11.23 10.04
N THR A 8 -2.79 10.18 9.85
CA THR A 8 -4.22 10.27 9.50
C THR A 8 -4.98 9.12 10.17
N PRO A 9 -6.29 9.26 10.47
CA PRO A 9 -7.05 8.21 11.14
C PRO A 9 -7.02 6.85 10.41
N PRO A 10 -7.12 6.77 9.06
CA PRO A 10 -6.99 5.49 8.35
C PRO A 10 -5.62 4.82 8.52
N ALA A 11 -4.53 5.59 8.48
CA ALA A 11 -3.18 5.07 8.64
C ALA A 11 -2.91 4.62 10.08
N GLU A 12 -3.39 5.37 11.07
CA GLU A 12 -3.34 4.97 12.48
C GLU A 12 -4.11 3.66 12.72
N ALA A 13 -5.32 3.55 12.17
CA ALA A 13 -6.13 2.34 12.26
C ALA A 13 -5.44 1.13 11.59
N PHE A 14 -4.77 1.33 10.45
CA PHE A 14 -3.94 0.29 9.85
C PHE A 14 -2.79 -0.13 10.77
N VAL A 15 -2.06 0.83 11.35
CA VAL A 15 -0.94 0.54 12.28
C VAL A 15 -1.41 -0.25 13.51
N GLN A 16 -2.64 -0.06 13.99
CA GLN A 16 -3.22 -0.85 15.08
C GLN A 16 -3.42 -2.33 14.74
N GLN A 17 -3.57 -2.68 13.45
CA GLN A 17 -3.65 -4.08 13.01
C GLN A 17 -2.29 -4.78 12.94
N LEU A 18 -1.18 -4.06 13.15
CA LEU A 18 0.17 -4.60 13.04
C LEU A 18 0.61 -5.30 14.34
N PRO A 19 1.41 -6.39 14.25
CA PRO A 19 2.01 -6.92 13.02
C PRO A 19 1.03 -7.74 12.16
N LEU A 20 1.15 -7.59 10.84
CA LEU A 20 0.29 -8.26 9.87
C LEU A 20 1.13 -8.85 8.75
N THR A 21 0.92 -10.13 8.44
CA THR A 21 1.49 -10.79 7.27
C THR A 21 0.37 -11.09 6.29
N MET A 22 0.55 -10.74 5.02
CA MET A 22 -0.41 -11.02 3.96
C MET A 22 0.32 -11.51 2.72
N THR A 23 -0.27 -12.49 2.05
CA THR A 23 0.10 -12.81 0.67
C THR A 23 -0.51 -11.74 -0.23
N MET A 24 0.32 -10.97 -0.92
CA MET A 24 -0.09 -9.91 -1.83
C MET A 24 0.09 -10.37 -3.27
N GLU A 25 -0.96 -10.21 -4.06
CA GLU A 25 -1.02 -10.62 -5.46
C GLU A 25 -0.54 -9.50 -6.38
N GLU A 26 -0.03 -9.91 -7.54
CA GLU A 26 0.37 -9.01 -8.62
C GLU A 26 -0.85 -8.54 -9.42
N LEU A 27 -0.90 -7.25 -9.75
CA LEU A 27 -1.90 -6.70 -10.64
C LEU A 27 -1.27 -5.66 -11.57
N ASN A 28 -1.65 -5.71 -12.85
CA ASN A 28 -1.27 -4.74 -13.88
C ASN A 28 0.25 -4.51 -14.11
N GLY A 29 1.14 -5.24 -13.42
CA GLY A 29 2.59 -5.08 -13.54
C GLY A 29 3.14 -3.81 -12.86
N ASN A 30 2.37 -3.16 -11.99
CA ASN A 30 2.75 -1.94 -11.27
C ASN A 30 2.37 -1.95 -9.78
N GLU A 31 1.58 -2.93 -9.32
CA GLU A 31 0.98 -2.91 -7.99
C GLU A 31 0.88 -4.29 -7.34
N LYS A 32 0.98 -4.30 -6.01
CA LYS A 32 0.65 -5.45 -5.16
C LYS A 32 -0.57 -5.15 -4.35
N PHE A 33 -1.48 -6.10 -4.21
CA PHE A 33 -2.68 -5.89 -3.41
C PHE A 33 -3.05 -7.11 -2.55
N ALA A 34 -3.73 -6.85 -1.43
CA ALA A 34 -4.41 -7.85 -0.62
C ALA A 34 -5.49 -7.20 0.23
N ASP A 35 -6.51 -7.98 0.59
CA ASP A 35 -7.54 -7.52 1.52
C ASP A 35 -7.07 -7.61 2.98
N LEU A 36 -7.32 -6.54 3.72
CA LEU A 36 -7.11 -6.48 5.15
C LEU A 36 -8.09 -7.40 5.88
N PRO A 37 -7.68 -8.00 7.02
CA PRO A 37 -8.56 -8.86 7.82
C PRO A 37 -9.77 -8.11 8.38
N ALA A 38 -9.59 -6.82 8.69
CA ALA A 38 -10.65 -5.91 9.12
C ALA A 38 -10.65 -4.63 8.28
N ALA A 39 -11.85 -4.16 7.91
CA ALA A 39 -12.03 -2.93 7.17
C ALA A 39 -11.56 -1.71 7.99
N LEU A 40 -11.08 -0.69 7.29
CA LEU A 40 -10.65 0.59 7.85
C LEU A 40 -11.66 1.68 7.50
N ASN A 41 -11.66 2.76 8.27
CA ASN A 41 -12.21 4.01 7.78
C ASN A 41 -11.40 4.47 6.56
N SER A 42 -12.08 5.09 5.58
CA SER A 42 -11.45 5.56 4.33
C SER A 42 -11.80 7.02 4.09
N ASP A 43 -10.87 7.74 3.46
CA ASP A 43 -11.04 9.13 3.02
C ASP A 43 -10.45 9.25 1.60
N PRO A 44 -11.14 8.67 0.60
CA PRO A 44 -10.57 8.46 -0.71
C PRO A 44 -10.58 9.75 -1.54
N HIS A 45 -9.46 10.04 -2.19
CA HIS A 45 -9.35 11.12 -3.19
C HIS A 45 -8.55 10.65 -4.40
N LYS A 46 -8.65 11.39 -5.50
CA LYS A 46 -7.87 11.14 -6.72
C LYS A 46 -6.48 11.77 -6.56
N PRO A 47 -5.40 10.98 -6.46
CA PRO A 47 -4.05 11.54 -6.34
C PRO A 47 -3.54 12.11 -7.67
N GLY A 48 -4.17 11.75 -8.80
CA GLY A 48 -3.72 12.06 -10.15
C GLY A 48 -2.52 11.21 -10.56
N THR A 49 -1.42 11.31 -9.82
CA THR A 49 -0.23 10.48 -10.02
C THR A 49 0.04 9.59 -8.82
N ILE A 50 0.12 8.29 -9.06
CA ILE A 50 0.64 7.31 -8.12
C ILE A 50 2.16 7.32 -8.23
N GLN A 51 2.85 7.40 -7.10
CA GLN A 51 4.30 7.36 -7.06
C GLN A 51 4.77 5.98 -6.60
N GLN A 52 5.89 5.53 -7.17
CA GLN A 52 6.59 4.35 -6.67
C GLN A 52 6.77 4.43 -5.15
N GLY A 53 6.44 3.32 -4.48
CA GLY A 53 6.50 3.18 -3.03
C GLY A 53 5.25 3.66 -2.29
N ASP A 54 4.26 4.23 -2.96
CA ASP A 54 3.01 4.61 -2.31
C ASP A 54 2.28 3.36 -1.78
N VAL A 55 1.81 3.45 -0.53
CA VAL A 55 0.94 2.46 0.10
C VAL A 55 -0.42 3.10 0.30
N MET A 56 -1.43 2.54 -0.34
CA MET A 56 -2.75 3.12 -0.45
C MET A 56 -3.84 2.10 -0.10
N LEU A 57 -5.01 2.59 0.29
CA LEU A 57 -6.21 1.78 0.49
C LEU A 57 -7.21 2.05 -0.62
N TYR A 58 -7.61 1.00 -1.33
CA TYR A 58 -8.70 1.01 -2.28
C TYR A 58 -10.00 0.56 -1.58
N GLY A 59 -11.05 1.38 -1.71
CA GLY A 59 -12.25 1.23 -0.88
C GLY A 59 -11.89 1.33 0.60
N ASN A 60 -12.30 0.35 1.38
CA ASN A 60 -12.08 0.30 2.83
C ASN A 60 -11.30 -0.95 3.28
N LYS A 61 -10.90 -1.83 2.37
CA LYS A 61 -10.34 -3.15 2.71
C LYS A 61 -9.09 -3.52 1.94
N THR A 62 -8.95 -3.09 0.69
CA THR A 62 -7.88 -3.56 -0.17
C THR A 62 -6.65 -2.66 -0.02
N LEU A 63 -5.59 -3.18 0.59
CA LEU A 63 -4.31 -2.48 0.71
C LEU A 63 -3.50 -2.69 -0.57
N VAL A 64 -2.95 -1.62 -1.11
CA VAL A 64 -2.18 -1.61 -2.35
C VAL A 64 -0.79 -1.03 -2.10
N LEU A 65 0.26 -1.72 -2.53
CA LEU A 65 1.63 -1.23 -2.61
C LEU A 65 2.01 -1.03 -4.08
N PHE A 66 2.23 0.22 -4.47
CA PHE A 66 2.68 0.54 -5.81
C PHE A 66 4.19 0.51 -5.90
N TYR A 67 4.74 -0.14 -6.93
CA TYR A 67 6.18 -0.22 -7.16
C TYR A 67 6.62 0.42 -8.49
N GLU A 68 5.69 1.07 -9.17
CA GLU A 68 5.92 1.93 -10.35
C GLU A 68 5.20 3.27 -10.19
N THR A 69 5.63 4.29 -10.95
CA THR A 69 4.98 5.60 -11.01
C THR A 69 4.12 5.70 -12.27
N PHE A 70 2.85 6.09 -12.13
CA PHE A 70 1.93 6.21 -13.27
C PHE A 70 0.75 7.14 -12.96
N GLN A 71 0.02 7.58 -14.02
CA GLN A 71 -1.20 8.36 -13.88
C GLN A 71 -2.38 7.44 -13.51
N SER A 72 -3.18 7.82 -12.53
CA SER A 72 -4.37 7.08 -12.12
C SER A 72 -5.56 8.02 -11.96
N SER A 73 -6.71 7.59 -12.47
CA SER A 73 -8.00 8.29 -12.32
C SER A 73 -8.81 7.78 -11.13
N TYR A 74 -8.35 6.71 -10.48
CA TYR A 74 -9.01 6.09 -9.33
C TYR A 74 -8.79 6.89 -8.04
N SER A 75 -9.72 6.71 -7.11
CA SER A 75 -9.64 7.30 -5.79
C SER A 75 -9.07 6.31 -4.78
N TYR A 76 -8.16 6.78 -3.94
CA TYR A 76 -7.52 5.99 -2.89
C TYR A 76 -7.41 6.80 -1.60
N THR A 77 -7.32 6.09 -0.47
CA THR A 77 -6.93 6.70 0.81
C THR A 77 -5.44 6.45 1.04
N PRO A 78 -4.58 7.48 1.16
CA PRO A 78 -3.16 7.28 1.43
C PRO A 78 -2.92 6.71 2.84
N ILE A 79 -2.15 5.62 2.93
CA ILE A 79 -1.80 4.97 4.20
C ILE A 79 -0.35 5.24 4.58
N GLY A 80 0.56 5.17 3.61
CA GLY A 80 1.99 5.34 3.87
C GLY A 80 2.82 5.37 2.60
N LYS A 81 4.14 5.34 2.78
CA LYS A 81 5.10 5.33 1.68
C LYS A 81 6.38 4.60 2.05
N VAL A 82 6.90 3.78 1.14
CA VAL A 82 8.24 3.20 1.21
C VAL A 82 9.27 4.29 0.95
N LEU A 83 10.25 4.46 1.85
CA LEU A 83 11.21 5.57 1.78
C LEU A 83 12.38 5.34 0.80
N SER A 84 12.78 4.08 0.59
CA SER A 84 13.90 3.73 -0.28
C SER A 84 13.42 2.75 -1.35
N THR A 85 13.13 3.29 -2.54
CA THR A 85 12.41 2.55 -3.60
C THR A 85 13.30 2.00 -4.71
N ASP A 86 14.60 2.31 -4.72
CA ASP A 86 15.54 1.92 -5.80
C ASP A 86 15.54 0.42 -6.14
N SER A 87 15.28 -0.42 -5.14
CA SER A 87 15.19 -1.88 -5.31
C SER A 87 13.78 -2.43 -5.16
N LEU A 88 12.75 -1.57 -5.09
CA LEU A 88 11.38 -1.98 -4.81
C LEU A 88 10.84 -2.89 -5.91
N LYS A 89 10.82 -2.41 -7.16
CA LYS A 89 10.36 -3.22 -8.30
C LYS A 89 11.09 -4.56 -8.39
N LYS A 90 12.41 -4.59 -8.20
CA LYS A 90 13.19 -5.85 -8.23
C LYS A 90 12.77 -6.84 -7.14
N ARG A 91 12.34 -6.36 -5.98
CA ARG A 91 12.00 -7.21 -4.83
C ARG A 91 10.56 -7.68 -4.87
N VAL A 92 9.66 -6.85 -5.38
CA VAL A 92 8.23 -7.13 -5.31
C VAL A 92 7.61 -7.42 -6.66
N GLY A 93 8.10 -6.89 -7.78
CA GLY A 93 7.39 -6.89 -9.07
C GLY A 93 7.23 -8.21 -9.82
N GLU A 94 7.46 -9.35 -9.16
CA GLU A 94 7.25 -10.69 -9.73
C GLU A 94 6.31 -11.50 -8.82
N GLY A 95 5.32 -12.17 -9.40
CA GLY A 95 4.47 -13.18 -8.73
C GLY A 95 3.70 -12.70 -7.50
N GLY A 96 3.10 -13.62 -6.75
CA GLY A 96 2.60 -13.32 -5.41
C GLY A 96 3.74 -13.28 -4.40
N ILE A 97 3.67 -12.41 -3.38
CA ILE A 97 4.68 -12.30 -2.33
C ILE A 97 4.06 -12.25 -0.95
N ASP A 98 4.72 -12.82 0.05
CA ASP A 98 4.34 -12.60 1.45
C ASP A 98 4.99 -11.32 1.97
N VAL A 99 4.15 -10.37 2.38
CA VAL A 99 4.58 -9.09 2.96
C VAL A 99 4.22 -9.06 4.42
N ARG A 100 5.23 -8.87 5.28
CA ARG A 100 5.04 -8.59 6.70
C ARG A 100 5.18 -7.10 6.97
N PHE A 101 4.10 -6.49 7.43
CA PHE A 101 4.09 -5.14 7.97
C PHE A 101 4.30 -5.20 9.48
N SER A 102 5.22 -4.37 9.97
CA SER A 102 5.56 -4.25 11.39
C SER A 102 5.32 -2.84 11.88
N ARG A 103 5.09 -2.70 13.20
CA ARG A 103 5.08 -1.38 13.86
C ARG A 103 6.42 -0.67 13.63
N PRO A 104 6.41 0.68 13.58
CA PRO A 104 7.63 1.48 13.47
C PRO A 104 8.58 1.26 14.66
#